data_AF-A0A497K988-F1
#
_entry.id   AF-A0A497K988-F1
#
_cell.length_a   1.000
_cell.length_b   1.000
_cell.length_c   1.000
_cell.angle_alpha   90.00
_cell.angle_beta   90.00
_cell.angle_gamma   90.00
#
_symmetry.space_group_name_H-M   'P 1'
#
loop_
_entity.id
_entity.type
_entity.pdbx_description
1 polymer ?
#
loop_
_entity_poly.entity_id
_entity_poly.type
_entity_poly.pdbx_seq_one_letter_code
_entity_poly.pdbx_strand_id
1 'polypeptide(L)' 'MEILPIKTKVIKAGDNLAKIILDSIYNQGIEIKNGDIIAISSKVISTTTKRIINLKKIKPSNKAQELAKKYS' A
#
# COMPACT_ATOMS: atom_id res chain seq x y z
N MET A 1 -15.97 20.00 1.21
CA MET A 1 -15.17 18.76 1.33
C MET A 1 -13.86 19.02 0.63
N GLU A 2 -12.74 18.84 1.33
CA GLU A 2 -11.39 19.03 0.79
C GLU A 2 -10.68 17.68 0.77
N ILE A 3 -9.89 17.40 -0.28
CA ILE A 3 -9.13 16.17 -0.41
C ILE A 3 -7.69 16.56 -0.73
N LEU A 4 -6.79 16.29 0.21
CA LEU A 4 -5.38 16.64 0.08
C LEU A 4 -4.54 15.39 -0.21
N PRO A 5 -3.72 15.40 -1.29
CA PRO A 5 -2.82 14.28 -1.56
C PRO A 5 -1.62 14.31 -0.62
N ILE A 6 -1.28 13.16 -0.03
CA ILE A 6 -0.07 12.98 0.77
C ILE A 6 1.01 12.29 -0.07
N LYS A 7 2.07 13.03 -0.42
CA LYS A 7 3.24 12.55 -1.14
C LYS A 7 4.23 11.94 -0.16
N THR A 8 4.40 10.64 -0.27
CA THR A 8 5.38 9.89 0.53
C THR A 8 6.61 9.53 -0.28
N LYS A 9 7.68 9.12 0.40
CA LYS A 9 8.72 8.29 -0.24
C LYS A 9 8.12 6.97 -0.75
N VAL A 10 8.90 6.26 -1.56
CA VAL A 10 8.58 4.85 -1.90
C VAL A 10 8.57 4.02 -0.62
N ILE A 11 7.41 3.42 -0.32
CA ILE A 11 7.21 2.55 0.84
C ILE A 11 7.89 1.21 0.63
N LYS A 12 8.64 0.74 1.63
CA LYS A 12 9.39 -0.51 1.61
C LYS A 12 8.90 -1.46 2.70
N ALA A 13 9.28 -2.73 2.55
CA ALA A 13 9.04 -3.76 3.56
C ALA A 13 9.65 -3.36 4.92
N GLY A 14 8.86 -3.47 6.00
CA GLY A 14 9.29 -3.12 7.35
C GLY A 14 9.30 -1.63 7.68
N ASP A 15 8.94 -0.75 6.74
CA ASP A 15 8.79 0.69 7.02
C ASP A 15 7.69 0.93 8.07
N ASN A 16 7.92 1.89 8.98
CA ASN A 16 6.87 2.43 9.85
C ASN A 16 5.98 3.37 9.03
N LEU A 17 4.85 2.86 8.55
CA LEU A 17 3.94 3.60 7.68
C LEU A 17 3.35 4.84 8.36
N ALA A 18 2.96 4.74 9.63
CA ALA A 18 2.35 5.85 10.37
C ALA A 18 3.31 7.03 10.47
N LYS A 19 4.58 6.76 10.81
CA LYS A 19 5.63 7.79 10.87
C LYS A 19 5.83 8.45 9.50
N ILE A 20 5.92 7.66 8.42
CA ILE A 20 6.12 8.20 7.06
C ILE A 20 4.96 9.11 6.66
N ILE A 21 3.71 8.73 6.96
CA ILE A 21 2.53 9.53 6.64
C ILE A 21 2.57 10.85 7.42
N LEU A 22 2.83 10.81 8.73
CA LEU A 22 2.89 12.01 9.57
C LEU A 22 4.02 12.95 9.15
N ASP A 23 5.22 12.41 8.88
CA ASP A 23 6.36 13.18 8.40
C ASP A 23 6.05 13.84 7.04
N SER A 24 5.38 13.12 6.12
CA SER A 24 4.95 13.66 4.82
C SER A 24 3.92 14.78 4.94
N ILE A 25 2.93 14.61 5.82
CA ILE A 25 1.90 15.64 6.09
C ILE A 25 2.56 16.90 6.64
N TYR A 26 3.43 16.75 7.64
CA TYR A 26 4.17 17.85 8.24
C TYR A 26 5.04 18.60 7.22
N ASN A 27 5.82 17.87 6.42
CA ASN A 27 6.70 18.46 5.40
C ASN A 27 5.93 19.16 4.26
N GLN A 28 4.65 18.83 4.07
CA GLN A 28 3.77 19.51 3.12
C GLN A 28 3.10 20.76 3.71
N GLY A 29 3.31 21.06 4.99
CA GLY A 29 2.63 22.16 5.68
C GLY A 29 1.13 21.92 5.87
N ILE A 30 0.68 20.66 5.85
CA ILE A 30 -0.72 20.31 6.09
C ILE A 30 -0.93 20.13 7.59
N GLU A 31 -1.93 20.81 8.14
CA GLU A 31 -2.37 20.66 9.53
C GLU A 31 -3.48 19.60 9.62
N ILE A 32 -3.31 18.59 10.49
CA ILE A 32 -4.35 17.60 10.78
C ILE A 32 -5.26 18.14 11.87
N LYS A 33 -6.58 18.10 11.65
CA LYS A 33 -7.59 18.55 12.62
C LYS A 33 -8.40 17.37 13.14
N ASN A 34 -8.98 17.55 14.32
CA ASN A 34 -9.90 16.56 14.87
C ASN A 34 -11.09 16.36 13.92
N GLY A 35 -11.36 15.10 13.57
CA GLY A 35 -12.42 14.73 12.62
C GLY A 35 -11.91 14.45 11.19
N ASP A 36 -10.65 14.75 10.88
CA ASP A 36 -10.06 14.40 9.59
C ASP A 36 -9.92 12.89 9.40
N ILE A 37 -10.02 12.46 8.14
CA ILE A 37 -9.90 11.05 7.74
C ILE A 37 -8.64 10.86 6.91
N ILE A 38 -7.78 9.93 7.32
CA ILE A 38 -6.62 9.52 6.55
C ILE A 38 -6.98 8.26 5.75
N ALA A 39 -7.15 8.41 4.44
CA ALA A 39 -7.38 7.28 3.54
C ALA A 39 -6.05 6.65 3.09
N ILE A 40 -5.91 5.34 3.28
CA ILE A 40 -4.69 4.58 2.95
C ILE A 40 -5.05 3.40 2.03
N SER A 41 -4.32 3.24 0.94
CA SER A 41 -4.52 2.08 0.05
C SER A 41 -4.03 0.77 0.69
N SER A 42 -4.74 -0.33 0.44
CA SER A 42 -4.34 -1.66 0.93
C SER A 42 -2.96 -2.13 0.43
N LYS A 43 -2.51 -1.59 -0.71
CA LYS A 43 -1.21 -1.90 -1.31
C LYS A 43 -0.05 -1.50 -0.41
N VAL A 44 -0.06 -0.29 0.16
CA VAL A 44 1.05 0.15 1.03
C VAL A 44 1.09 -0.63 2.34
N ILE A 45 -0.07 -1.00 2.89
CA ILE A 45 -0.18 -1.91 4.04
C ILE A 45 0.44 -3.27 3.70
N SER A 46 0.11 -3.84 2.53
CA SER A 46 0.67 -5.11 2.07
C SER A 46 2.19 -5.05 1.89
N THR A 47 2.71 -3.93 1.37
CA THR A 47 4.15 -3.71 1.21
C THR A 47 4.88 -3.67 2.55
N THR A 48 4.42 -2.85 3.51
CA THR A 48 5.10 -2.73 4.83
C THR A 48 5.05 -4.03 5.61
N THR A 49 3.95 -4.78 5.51
CA THR A 49 3.76 -6.09 6.16
C THR A 49 4.41 -7.27 5.42
N LYS A 50 5.32 -7.01 4.47
CA LYS A 50 6.11 -8.03 3.76
C LYS A 50 5.27 -9.04 2.96
N ARG A 51 4.14 -8.62 2.39
CA ARG A 51 3.23 -9.49 1.61
C ARG A 51 3.59 -9.58 0.11
N ILE A 52 4.73 -9.01 -0.30
CA ILE A 52 5.22 -9.10 -1.68
C ILE A 52 5.89 -10.46 -1.88
N ILE A 53 5.43 -11.21 -2.89
CA ILE A 53 5.98 -12.50 -3.28
C ILE A 53 6.54 -12.44 -4.70
N ASN A 54 7.61 -13.19 -4.96
CA ASN A 54 8.11 -13.36 -6.33
C ASN A 54 7.27 -14.43 -7.03
N LEU A 55 6.55 -14.05 -8.08
CA LEU A 55 5.69 -14.95 -8.85
C LEU A 55 6.44 -16.17 -9.39
N LYS A 56 7.74 -16.02 -9.76
CA LYS A 56 8.58 -17.14 -10.24
C LYS A 56 8.79 -18.23 -9.19
N LYS A 57 8.57 -17.94 -7.91
CA LYS A 57 8.67 -18.92 -6.80
C LYS A 57 7.37 -19.70 -6.56
N ILE A 58 6.29 -19.38 -7.28
CA ILE A 58 4.98 -20.02 -7.09
C ILE A 58 4.80 -21.15 -8.09
N LYS A 59 4.49 -22.35 -7.58
CA LYS A 59 4.07 -23.50 -8.39
C LYS A 59 2.54 -23.49 -8.54
N PRO A 60 1.99 -23.28 -9.75
CA PRO A 60 0.53 -23.27 -9.95
C PRO A 60 -0.09 -24.64 -9.67
N SER A 61 -1.23 -24.66 -8.99
CA SER A 61 -2.05 -25.87 -8.86
C SER A 61 -2.77 -26.19 -10.17
N ASN A 62 -3.26 -27.42 -10.32
CA ASN A 62 -4.04 -27.82 -11.50
C ASN A 62 -5.24 -26.88 -11.72
N LYS A 63 -5.98 -26.55 -10.65
CA LYS A 63 -7.08 -25.58 -10.68
C LYS A 63 -6.63 -24.19 -11.14
N ALA A 64 -5.45 -23.73 -10.72
CA ALA A 64 -4.93 -22.44 -11.16
C ALA A 64 -4.59 -22.44 -12.65
N GLN A 65 -4.08 -23.55 -13.20
CA GLN A 65 -3.80 -23.71 -14.63
C GLN A 65 -5.10 -23.75 -15.46
N GLU A 66 -6.14 -24.41 -14.97
CA GLU A 66 -7.47 -24.41 -15.59
C GLU A 66 -8.07 -23.00 -15.65
N LEU A 67 -8.03 -22.28 -14.51
CA LEU A 67 -8.48 -20.90 -14.45
C LEU A 67 -7.69 -19.99 -15.40
N ALA A 68 -6.37 -20.17 -15.49
CA ALA A 68 -5.55 -19.42 -16.43
C ALA A 68 -6.03 -19.66 -17.87
N LYS A 69 -6.21 -20.91 -18.31
CA LYS A 69 -6.72 -21.21 -19.67
C LYS A 69 -8.09 -20.60 -19.96
N LYS A 70 -8.96 -20.49 -18.94
CA LYS A 70 -10.33 -19.95 -19.10
C LYS A 70 -10.36 -18.42 -19.25
N TYR A 71 -9.45 -17.71 -18.59
CA TYR A 71 -9.48 -16.24 -18.47
C TYR A 71 -8.24 -15.54 -19.06
N SER A 72 -7.38 -16.27 -19.77
CA SER A 72 -6.23 -15.70 -20.51
C SER A 72 -6.64 -15.23 -21.90
#